data_AF-A0A6A4X692-F1
#
_entry.id   AF-A0A6A4X692-F1
#
_cell.length_a   1.000
_cell.length_b   1.000
_cell.length_c   1.000
_cell.angle_alpha   90.00
_cell.angle_beta   90.00
_cell.angle_gamma   90.00
#
_symmetry.space_group_name_H-M   'P 1'
#
loop_
_entity.id
_entity.type
_entity.pdbx_description
1 polymer ?
#
loop_
_entity_poly.entity_id
_entity_poly.type
_entity_poly.pdbx_seq_one_letter_code
_entity_poly.pdbx_strand_id
1 'polypeptide(L)'
;MAVMASYSNDRTYNNAVAQIMDRCRQFAAPGLTGRQTAVYSYGCLKWSLFANCDRQQDERDALDEEGALRRARFLSGSCPLSPNTLKPILERVTGRTLQECGAGLYQGSDPYQLYEAGVARLACLLQDVTKSDGSIDFGKLRASITRGRPGAVHVLKMMNACGKGEGATRAGQFRAITVKEFAQCWASKGTFSCAFQEANKLAKEFPNDCVISAQAE
;
A
#
# COMPACT_ATOMS: atom_id res chain seq x y z
N MET A 1 -12.51 20.58 27.09
CA MET A 1 -11.40 20.51 26.10
C MET A 1 -10.32 19.63 26.70
N ALA A 2 -10.24 18.36 26.27
CA ALA A 2 -9.18 17.49 26.75
C ALA A 2 -7.90 17.85 26.00
N VAL A 3 -6.95 18.44 26.71
CA VAL A 3 -5.59 18.65 26.24
C VAL A 3 -5.01 17.25 26.01
N MET A 4 -4.87 16.82 24.75
CA MET A 4 -3.98 15.70 24.45
C MET A 4 -2.59 16.15 24.90
N ALA A 5 -2.12 15.62 26.03
CA ALA A 5 -0.74 15.81 26.46
C ALA A 5 0.16 15.40 25.28
N SER A 6 0.95 16.33 24.75
CA SER A 6 1.88 16.00 23.68
C SER A 6 3.02 15.19 24.29
N TYR A 7 3.12 13.92 23.93
CA TYR A 7 4.22 13.04 24.35
C TYR A 7 5.60 13.49 23.83
N SER A 8 5.63 14.47 22.91
CA SER A 8 6.82 15.15 22.44
C SER A 8 6.56 16.65 22.33
N ASN A 9 7.57 17.48 22.60
CA ASN A 9 7.51 18.92 22.32
C ASN A 9 7.83 19.24 20.85
N ASP A 10 8.21 18.23 20.05
CA ASP A 10 8.42 18.37 18.62
C ASP A 10 7.08 18.50 17.88
N ARG A 11 6.80 19.70 17.40
CA ARG A 11 5.57 20.02 16.66
C ARG A 11 5.46 19.28 15.33
N THR A 12 6.59 19.01 14.67
CA THR A 12 6.63 18.25 13.41
C THR A 12 6.23 16.80 13.66
N TYR A 13 6.80 16.19 14.70
CA TYR A 13 6.42 14.84 15.12
C TYR A 13 4.93 14.74 15.48
N ASN A 14 4.42 15.65 16.32
CA ASN A 14 3.01 15.63 16.73
C ASN A 14 2.05 15.79 15.54
N ASN A 15 2.38 16.68 14.60
CA ASN A 15 1.59 16.85 13.38
C ASN A 15 1.62 15.59 12.50
N ALA A 16 2.77 14.94 12.35
CA ALA A 16 2.90 13.71 11.58
C ALA A 16 2.11 12.56 12.20
N VAL A 17 2.20 12.37 13.52
CA VAL A 17 1.42 11.34 14.24
C VAL A 17 -0.07 11.61 14.16
N ALA A 18 -0.52 12.85 14.32
CA ALA A 18 -1.94 13.21 14.16
C ALA A 18 -2.46 12.87 12.75
N GLN A 19 -1.70 13.22 11.70
CA GLN A 19 -2.05 12.88 10.32
C GLN A 19 -2.08 11.36 10.08
N ILE A 20 -1.16 10.60 10.68
CA ILE A 20 -1.16 9.14 10.61
C ILE A 20 -2.42 8.58 11.28
N MET A 21 -2.76 9.04 12.48
CA MET A 21 -3.93 8.58 13.22
C MET A 21 -5.23 8.92 12.48
N ASP A 22 -5.33 10.09 11.87
CA ASP A 22 -6.49 10.46 11.05
C ASP A 22 -6.59 9.59 9.79
N ARG A 23 -5.47 9.27 9.13
CA ARG A 23 -5.47 8.28 8.03
C ARG A 23 -5.90 6.92 8.52
N CYS A 24 -5.38 6.43 9.64
CA CYS A 24 -5.78 5.16 10.21
C CYS A 24 -7.29 5.10 10.43
N ARG A 25 -7.89 6.14 11.02
CA ARG A 25 -9.35 6.22 11.19
C ARG A 25 -10.12 6.15 9.87
N GLN A 26 -9.59 6.75 8.79
CA GLN A 26 -10.22 6.67 7.46
C GLN A 26 -10.20 5.26 6.85
N PHE A 27 -9.26 4.39 7.26
CA PHE A 27 -9.13 3.03 6.75
C PHE A 27 -9.76 1.96 7.68
N ALA A 28 -10.17 2.36 8.87
CA ALA A 28 -10.88 1.50 9.81
C ALA A 28 -12.27 1.18 9.24
N ALA A 29 -12.69 -0.08 9.28
CA ALA A 29 -14.02 -0.44 8.85
C ALA A 29 -15.11 0.22 9.74
N PRO A 30 -16.25 0.63 9.17
CA PRO A 30 -17.38 1.10 9.97
C PRO A 30 -17.92 -0.03 10.84
N GLY A 31 -18.39 0.30 12.05
CA GLY A 31 -19.00 -0.67 12.96
C GLY A 31 -18.05 -1.46 13.86
N LEU A 32 -16.74 -1.16 13.85
CA LEU A 32 -15.82 -1.71 14.84
C LEU A 32 -16.20 -1.22 16.25
N THR A 33 -16.23 -2.15 17.22
CA THR A 33 -16.36 -1.81 18.65
C THR A 33 -15.18 -0.96 19.12
N GLY A 34 -15.29 -0.34 20.30
CA GLY A 34 -14.19 0.43 20.88
C GLY A 34 -12.89 -0.38 21.03
N ARG A 35 -12.98 -1.67 21.40
CA ARG A 35 -11.82 -2.56 21.53
C ARG A 35 -11.19 -2.88 20.17
N GLN A 36 -11.99 -3.24 19.18
CA GLN A 36 -11.52 -3.47 17.79
C GLN A 36 -10.86 -2.22 17.21
N THR A 37 -11.45 -1.05 17.44
CA THR A 37 -10.92 0.24 16.99
C THR A 37 -9.57 0.54 17.64
N ALA A 38 -9.40 0.23 18.93
CA ALA A 38 -8.12 0.43 19.62
C ALA A 38 -7.01 -0.47 19.06
N VAL A 39 -7.29 -1.77 18.90
CA VAL A 39 -6.33 -2.74 18.34
C VAL A 39 -5.96 -2.38 16.90
N TYR A 40 -6.95 -2.00 16.08
CA TYR A 40 -6.70 -1.53 14.73
C TYR A 40 -5.86 -0.25 14.71
N SER A 41 -6.21 0.74 15.52
CA SER A 41 -5.51 2.04 15.54
C SER A 41 -4.05 1.89 15.95
N TYR A 42 -3.77 1.05 16.96
CA TYR A 42 -2.41 0.73 17.36
C TYR A 42 -1.63 0.02 16.25
N GLY A 43 -2.22 -1.02 15.64
CA GLY A 43 -1.61 -1.71 14.51
C GLY A 43 -1.33 -0.77 13.33
N CYS A 44 -2.28 0.08 12.98
CA CYS A 44 -2.12 1.03 11.88
C CYS A 44 -1.05 2.09 12.15
N LEU A 45 -0.95 2.61 13.39
CA LEU A 45 0.12 3.52 13.78
C LEU A 45 1.50 2.85 13.62
N LYS A 46 1.65 1.63 14.17
CA LYS A 46 2.90 0.85 14.08
C LYS A 46 3.33 0.63 12.63
N TRP A 47 2.41 0.18 11.78
CA TRP A 47 2.68 -0.06 10.35
C TRP A 47 2.96 1.22 9.56
N SER A 48 2.33 2.33 9.93
CA SER A 48 2.60 3.63 9.30
C SER A 48 4.00 4.13 9.64
N LEU A 49 4.48 3.88 10.86
CA LEU A 49 5.86 4.18 11.25
C LEU A 49 6.85 3.29 10.50
N PHE A 50 6.59 1.98 10.41
CA PHE A 50 7.42 1.08 9.59
C PHE A 50 7.50 1.53 8.13
N ALA A 51 6.35 1.79 7.49
CA ALA A 51 6.32 2.25 6.11
C ALA A 51 7.10 3.56 5.91
N ASN A 52 7.07 4.46 6.90
CA ASN A 52 7.85 5.69 6.84
C ASN A 52 9.37 5.46 7.01
N CYS A 53 9.78 4.55 7.89
CA CYS A 53 11.18 4.16 8.02
C CYS A 53 11.69 3.46 6.76
N ASP A 54 10.93 2.48 6.25
CA ASP A 54 11.24 1.72 5.03
C ASP A 54 11.40 2.66 3.83
N ARG A 55 10.58 3.71 3.74
CA ARG A 55 10.71 4.73 2.69
C ARG A 55 12.00 5.53 2.83
N GLN A 56 12.31 6.01 4.04
CA GLN A 56 13.54 6.80 4.27
C GLN A 56 14.82 5.99 4.09
N GLN A 57 14.79 4.71 4.42
CA GLN A 57 15.90 3.78 4.17
C GLN A 57 16.11 3.57 2.66
N ASP A 58 15.03 3.33 1.92
CA ASP A 58 15.05 3.13 0.47
C ASP A 58 15.52 4.39 -0.30
N GLU A 59 15.13 5.59 0.15
CA GLU A 59 15.66 6.86 -0.37
C GLU A 59 17.18 7.03 -0.19
N ARG A 60 17.80 6.19 0.65
CA ARG A 60 19.24 6.16 0.93
C ARG A 60 19.91 4.87 0.45
N ASP A 61 19.23 4.09 -0.38
CA ASP A 61 19.67 2.77 -0.87
C ASP A 61 20.06 1.81 0.27
N ALA A 62 19.37 1.92 1.41
CA ALA A 62 19.68 1.21 2.66
C ALA A 62 18.46 0.48 3.24
N LEU A 63 17.50 0.08 2.39
CA LEU A 63 16.34 -0.72 2.79
C LEU A 63 16.82 -2.01 3.44
N ASP A 64 16.35 -2.30 4.65
CA ASP A 64 16.71 -3.52 5.36
C ASP A 64 15.87 -4.73 4.93
N GLU A 65 16.26 -5.93 5.39
CA GLU A 65 15.58 -7.20 5.07
C GLU A 65 14.10 -7.20 5.47
N GLU A 66 13.79 -6.59 6.62
CA GLU A 66 12.44 -6.52 7.16
C GLU A 66 11.55 -5.59 6.32
N GLY A 67 12.09 -4.45 5.89
CA GLY A 67 11.44 -3.52 4.97
C GLY A 67 11.22 -4.15 3.60
N ALA A 68 12.22 -4.85 3.05
CA ALA A 68 12.09 -5.60 1.80
C ALA A 68 11.01 -6.68 1.91
N LEU A 69 10.99 -7.45 3.00
CA LEU A 69 10.00 -8.49 3.23
C LEU A 69 8.58 -7.94 3.37
N ARG A 70 8.39 -6.81 4.07
CA ARG A 70 7.10 -6.13 4.18
C ARG A 70 6.58 -5.70 2.81
N ARG A 71 7.44 -5.09 1.99
CA ARG A 71 7.09 -4.65 0.63
C ARG A 71 6.79 -5.84 -0.30
N ALA A 72 7.57 -6.92 -0.21
CA ALA A 72 7.32 -8.15 -0.95
C ALA A 72 5.95 -8.74 -0.60
N ARG A 73 5.65 -8.89 0.70
CA ARG A 73 4.37 -9.39 1.22
C ARG A 73 3.20 -8.49 0.82
N PHE A 74 3.40 -7.18 0.76
CA PHE A 74 2.37 -6.27 0.25
C PHE A 74 2.07 -6.53 -1.24
N LEU A 75 3.10 -6.63 -2.08
CA LEU A 75 2.94 -6.85 -3.52
C LEU A 75 2.30 -8.20 -3.86
N SER A 76 2.63 -9.26 -3.12
CA SER A 76 2.12 -10.62 -3.36
C SER A 76 0.95 -11.02 -2.46
N GLY A 77 0.58 -10.19 -1.48
CA GLY A 77 -0.42 -10.50 -0.46
C GLY A 77 -1.82 -10.02 -0.81
N SER A 78 -2.66 -9.89 0.22
CA SER A 78 -4.07 -9.49 0.10
C SER A 78 -4.41 -8.23 0.90
N CYS A 79 -3.41 -7.40 1.18
CA CYS A 79 -3.64 -6.14 1.90
C CYS A 79 -4.60 -5.25 1.09
N PRO A 80 -5.46 -4.43 1.73
CA PRO A 80 -6.49 -3.62 1.07
C PRO A 80 -6.02 -2.80 -0.12
N LEU A 81 -4.79 -2.26 -0.05
CA LEU A 81 -4.20 -1.48 -1.14
C LEU A 81 -3.26 -2.29 -2.04
N SER A 82 -3.09 -3.59 -1.78
CA SER A 82 -2.24 -4.47 -2.58
C SER A 82 -2.73 -4.53 -4.03
N PRO A 83 -1.80 -4.59 -5.01
CA PRO A 83 -2.14 -4.82 -6.42
C PRO A 83 -3.03 -6.05 -6.65
N ASN A 84 -2.89 -7.08 -5.82
CA ASN A 84 -3.69 -8.31 -5.93
C ASN A 84 -5.20 -8.08 -5.69
N THR A 85 -5.58 -7.02 -4.97
CA THR A 85 -7.01 -6.65 -4.84
C THR A 85 -7.61 -6.13 -6.15
N LEU A 86 -6.76 -5.85 -7.15
CA LEU A 86 -7.15 -5.49 -8.51
C LEU A 86 -6.84 -6.60 -9.52
N LYS A 87 -6.41 -7.79 -9.08
CA LYS A 87 -6.00 -8.90 -9.95
C LYS A 87 -6.98 -9.12 -11.12
N PRO A 88 -8.30 -9.33 -10.91
CA PRO A 88 -9.21 -9.61 -12.03
C PRO A 88 -9.31 -8.47 -13.05
N ILE A 89 -9.01 -7.24 -12.64
CA ILE A 89 -9.07 -6.04 -13.47
C ILE A 89 -7.77 -5.92 -14.26
N LEU A 90 -6.62 -6.04 -13.57
CA LEU A 90 -5.31 -5.96 -14.20
C LEU A 90 -5.09 -7.08 -15.21
N GLU A 91 -5.51 -8.31 -14.87
CA GLU A 91 -5.39 -9.46 -15.78
C GLU A 91 -6.28 -9.29 -17.02
N ARG A 92 -7.51 -8.76 -16.84
CA ARG A 92 -8.41 -8.50 -17.96
C ARG A 92 -7.90 -7.41 -18.90
N VAL A 93 -7.28 -6.37 -18.34
CA VAL A 93 -6.80 -5.21 -19.12
C VAL A 93 -5.58 -5.55 -19.94
N THR A 94 -4.75 -6.47 -19.46
CA THR A 94 -3.45 -6.82 -20.07
C THR A 94 -3.44 -8.17 -20.76
N GLY A 95 -4.53 -8.94 -20.67
CA GLY A 95 -4.60 -10.29 -21.20
C GLY A 95 -3.60 -11.27 -20.59
N ARG A 96 -2.96 -10.89 -19.46
CA ARG A 96 -1.93 -11.67 -18.78
C ARG A 96 -2.33 -11.96 -17.36
N THR A 97 -2.01 -13.15 -16.90
CA THR A 97 -2.28 -13.60 -15.55
C THR A 97 -1.08 -13.33 -14.63
N LEU A 98 -1.36 -13.21 -13.32
CA LEU A 98 -0.31 -13.22 -12.29
C LEU A 98 0.59 -14.45 -12.38
N GLN A 99 0.04 -15.59 -12.84
CA GLN A 99 0.78 -16.82 -12.98
C GLN A 99 1.80 -16.72 -14.12
N GLU A 100 1.38 -16.24 -15.30
CA GLU A 100 2.29 -16.00 -16.43
C GLU A 100 3.37 -14.98 -16.07
N CYS A 101 2.97 -13.87 -15.46
CA CYS A 101 3.91 -12.84 -15.01
C CYS A 101 4.77 -13.27 -13.80
N GLY A 102 4.44 -14.38 -13.16
CA GLY A 102 5.18 -14.97 -12.05
C GLY A 102 6.12 -16.10 -12.46
N ALA A 103 5.98 -16.64 -13.67
CA ALA A 103 6.74 -17.78 -14.15
C ALA A 103 8.24 -17.43 -14.24
N GLY A 104 9.09 -18.28 -13.68
CA GLY A 104 10.54 -18.08 -13.66
C GLY A 104 11.06 -17.02 -12.69
N LEU A 105 10.18 -16.34 -11.94
CA LEU A 105 10.59 -15.42 -10.88
C LEU A 105 10.97 -16.18 -9.60
N TYR A 106 11.81 -15.56 -8.78
CA TYR A 106 12.30 -16.11 -7.51
C TYR A 106 11.16 -16.57 -6.58
N GLN A 107 11.31 -17.78 -6.02
CA GLN A 107 10.35 -18.41 -5.09
C GLN A 107 10.98 -18.84 -3.76
N GLY A 108 12.22 -18.42 -3.48
CA GLY A 108 12.90 -18.73 -2.23
C GLY A 108 12.47 -17.82 -1.09
N SER A 109 13.33 -17.64 -0.09
CA SER A 109 13.03 -16.88 1.14
C SER A 109 13.80 -15.58 1.29
N ASP A 110 14.74 -15.26 0.40
CA ASP A 110 15.51 -14.02 0.45
C ASP A 110 14.57 -12.80 0.29
N PRO A 111 14.51 -11.88 1.28
CA PRO A 111 13.57 -10.76 1.25
C PRO A 111 13.75 -9.81 0.07
N TYR A 112 14.99 -9.54 -0.34
CA TYR A 112 15.30 -8.63 -1.43
C TYR A 112 14.89 -9.22 -2.78
N GLN A 113 15.21 -10.49 -3.02
CA GLN A 113 14.82 -11.19 -4.24
C GLN A 113 13.31 -11.41 -4.32
N LEU A 114 12.63 -11.66 -3.19
CA LEU A 114 11.18 -11.68 -3.13
C LEU A 114 10.55 -10.32 -3.49
N TYR A 115 11.15 -9.22 -3.02
CA TYR A 115 10.67 -7.88 -3.34
C TYR A 115 10.85 -7.57 -4.82
N GLU A 116 12.05 -7.79 -5.37
CA GLU A 116 12.32 -7.59 -6.80
C GLU A 116 11.44 -8.49 -7.69
N ALA A 117 11.20 -9.74 -7.29
CA ALA A 117 10.25 -10.62 -7.98
C ALA A 117 8.81 -10.08 -7.94
N GLY A 118 8.37 -9.54 -6.80
CA GLY A 118 7.07 -8.87 -6.69
C GLY A 118 6.95 -7.66 -7.62
N VAL A 119 8.01 -6.85 -7.69
CA VAL A 119 8.08 -5.68 -8.59
C VAL A 119 8.04 -6.11 -10.05
N ALA A 120 8.84 -7.11 -10.44
CA ALA A 120 8.89 -7.64 -11.80
C ALA A 120 7.55 -8.25 -12.24
N ARG A 121 6.89 -9.00 -11.34
CA ARG A 121 5.56 -9.57 -11.60
C ARG A 121 4.52 -8.48 -11.88
N LEU A 122 4.50 -7.44 -11.05
CA LEU A 122 3.59 -6.31 -11.26
C LEU A 122 3.94 -5.55 -12.53
N ALA A 123 5.23 -5.39 -12.84
CA ALA A 123 5.65 -4.73 -14.06
C ALA A 123 5.18 -5.46 -15.32
N CYS A 124 5.29 -6.79 -15.34
CA CYS A 124 4.75 -7.63 -16.41
C CYS A 124 3.22 -7.48 -16.55
N LEU A 125 2.49 -7.42 -15.43
CA LEU A 125 1.04 -7.22 -15.41
C LEU A 125 0.58 -5.83 -15.84
N LEU A 126 1.48 -4.85 -15.91
CA LEU A 126 1.17 -3.49 -16.29
C LEU A 126 1.68 -3.14 -17.69
N GLN A 127 2.25 -4.10 -18.43
CA GLN A 127 2.87 -3.83 -19.73
C GLN A 127 1.90 -3.17 -20.73
N ASP A 128 0.63 -3.60 -20.79
CA ASP A 128 -0.34 -3.02 -21.73
C ASP A 128 -0.90 -1.66 -21.30
N VAL A 129 -0.60 -1.22 -20.07
CA VAL A 129 -0.81 0.16 -19.62
C VAL A 129 0.50 0.94 -19.54
N THR A 130 1.53 0.46 -20.25
CA THR A 130 2.82 1.13 -20.42
C THR A 130 2.86 1.74 -21.82
N LYS A 131 3.35 2.98 -21.91
CA LYS A 131 3.56 3.68 -23.18
C LYS A 131 4.83 3.17 -23.86
N SER A 132 5.02 3.56 -25.11
CA SER A 132 6.21 3.21 -25.90
C SER A 132 7.52 3.71 -25.28
N ASP A 133 7.48 4.77 -24.47
CA ASP A 133 8.63 5.31 -23.73
C ASP A 133 8.93 4.55 -22.42
N GLY A 134 8.19 3.49 -22.10
CA GLY A 134 8.34 2.71 -20.87
C GLY A 134 7.66 3.32 -19.65
N SER A 135 7.02 4.48 -19.77
CA SER A 135 6.28 5.13 -18.68
C SER A 135 4.84 4.59 -18.56
N ILE A 136 4.25 4.68 -17.38
CA ILE A 136 2.85 4.27 -17.18
C ILE A 136 1.87 5.26 -17.82
N ASP A 137 0.90 4.72 -18.54
CA ASP A 137 -0.32 5.41 -18.91
C ASP A 137 -1.32 5.42 -17.73
N PHE A 138 -1.18 6.43 -16.87
CA PHE A 138 -2.06 6.64 -15.73
C PHE A 138 -3.52 6.86 -16.13
N GLY A 139 -3.77 7.43 -17.32
CA GLY A 139 -5.12 7.64 -17.83
C GLY A 139 -5.82 6.32 -18.10
N LYS A 140 -5.15 5.45 -18.87
CA LYS A 140 -5.63 4.10 -19.19
C LYS A 140 -5.78 3.25 -17.93
N LEU A 141 -4.77 3.22 -17.05
CA LEU A 141 -4.81 2.44 -15.83
C LEU A 141 -5.94 2.90 -14.87
N ARG A 142 -6.11 4.21 -14.69
CA ARG A 142 -7.20 4.77 -13.88
C ARG A 142 -8.57 4.42 -14.45
N ALA A 143 -8.77 4.60 -15.76
CA ALA A 143 -10.03 4.29 -16.42
C ALA A 143 -10.41 2.81 -16.26
N SER A 144 -9.42 1.91 -16.41
CA SER A 144 -9.59 0.47 -16.19
C SER A 144 -10.04 0.13 -14.77
N ILE A 145 -9.40 0.72 -13.76
CA ILE A 145 -9.77 0.50 -12.35
C ILE A 145 -11.15 1.06 -12.04
N THR A 146 -11.46 2.29 -12.47
CA THR A 146 -12.78 2.89 -12.24
C THR A 146 -13.91 2.07 -12.87
N ARG A 147 -13.68 1.50 -14.07
CA ARG A 147 -14.66 0.65 -14.74
C ARG A 147 -14.79 -0.73 -14.09
N GLY A 148 -13.67 -1.33 -13.71
CA GLY A 148 -13.62 -2.68 -13.15
C GLY A 148 -14.00 -2.77 -11.67
N ARG A 149 -13.83 -1.68 -10.91
CA ARG A 149 -14.16 -1.56 -9.48
C ARG A 149 -14.60 -0.12 -9.16
N PRO A 150 -15.88 0.21 -9.40
CA PRO A 150 -16.46 1.45 -8.93
C PRO A 150 -16.23 1.61 -7.42
N GLY A 151 -15.87 2.80 -6.98
CA GLY A 151 -15.61 3.07 -5.56
C GLY A 151 -14.20 2.73 -5.05
N ALA A 152 -13.25 2.39 -5.93
CA ALA A 152 -11.83 2.15 -5.56
C ALA A 152 -11.05 3.43 -5.13
N VAL A 153 -11.63 4.26 -4.27
CA VAL A 153 -11.18 5.64 -3.98
C VAL A 153 -9.77 5.63 -3.38
N HIS A 154 -9.51 4.78 -2.39
CA HIS A 154 -8.22 4.75 -1.72
C HIS A 154 -7.10 4.22 -2.61
N VAL A 155 -7.38 3.22 -3.44
CA VAL A 155 -6.41 2.70 -4.41
C VAL A 155 -6.05 3.80 -5.42
N LEU A 156 -7.05 4.48 -5.98
CA LEU A 156 -6.84 5.60 -6.91
C LEU A 156 -6.08 6.77 -6.26
N LYS A 157 -6.32 7.06 -4.98
CA LYS A 157 -5.60 8.10 -4.22
C LYS A 157 -4.11 7.77 -4.10
N MET A 158 -3.78 6.53 -3.75
CA MET A 158 -2.40 6.06 -3.67
C MET A 158 -1.71 6.06 -5.04
N MET A 159 -2.39 5.60 -6.10
CA MET A 159 -1.83 5.65 -7.45
C MET A 159 -1.53 7.09 -7.90
N ASN A 160 -2.42 8.04 -7.58
CA ASN A 160 -2.19 9.46 -7.85
C ASN A 160 -0.97 9.98 -7.08
N ALA A 161 -0.78 9.56 -5.82
CA ALA A 161 0.39 9.94 -5.04
C ALA A 161 1.70 9.42 -5.67
N CYS A 162 1.68 8.23 -6.25
CA CYS A 162 2.85 7.70 -6.98
C CYS A 162 3.11 8.42 -8.31
N GLY A 163 2.06 8.59 -9.12
CA GLY A 163 2.20 9.18 -10.45
C GLY A 163 2.47 10.69 -10.45
N LYS A 164 1.92 11.43 -9.48
CA LYS A 164 2.07 12.90 -9.44
C LYS A 164 3.16 13.39 -8.48
N GLY A 165 3.61 12.54 -7.55
CA GLY A 165 4.53 12.92 -6.48
C GLY A 165 3.82 13.43 -5.22
N GLU A 166 4.57 13.59 -4.14
CA GLU A 166 4.04 14.05 -2.85
C GLU A 166 3.60 15.52 -2.93
N GLY A 167 2.43 15.84 -2.35
CA GLY A 167 1.90 17.20 -2.31
C GLY A 167 1.17 17.67 -3.59
N ALA A 168 1.10 16.85 -4.63
CA ALA A 168 0.41 17.22 -5.87
C ALA A 168 -1.11 17.36 -5.68
N THR A 169 -1.69 18.43 -6.21
CA THR A 169 -3.14 18.66 -6.18
C THR A 169 -3.90 17.69 -7.10
N ARG A 170 -5.23 17.62 -6.96
CA ARG A 170 -6.09 16.85 -7.88
C ARG A 170 -5.87 17.22 -9.35
N ALA A 171 -5.48 18.46 -9.64
CA ALA A 171 -5.21 18.99 -10.98
C ALA A 171 -3.76 18.78 -11.47
N GLY A 172 -2.83 18.31 -10.62
CA GLY A 172 -1.44 18.11 -11.03
C GLY A 172 -1.29 17.12 -12.19
N GLN A 173 -0.33 17.35 -13.07
CA GLN A 173 -0.02 16.43 -14.17
C GLN A 173 0.71 15.18 -13.63
N PHE A 174 0.51 14.05 -14.31
CA PHE A 174 1.28 12.84 -14.02
C PHE A 174 2.70 12.99 -14.56
N ARG A 175 3.68 12.58 -13.74
CA ARG A 175 5.08 12.50 -14.15
C ARG A 175 5.27 11.26 -15.03
N ALA A 176 6.23 11.32 -15.95
CA ALA A 176 6.69 10.15 -16.68
C ALA A 176 7.54 9.30 -15.73
N ILE A 177 6.93 8.28 -15.10
CA ILE A 177 7.62 7.29 -14.29
C ILE A 177 7.48 5.92 -14.94
N THR A 178 8.54 5.13 -14.85
CA THR A 178 8.58 3.75 -15.34
C THR A 178 7.64 2.86 -14.52
N VAL A 179 7.31 1.70 -15.09
CA VAL A 179 6.49 0.71 -14.40
C VAL A 179 7.18 0.20 -13.13
N LYS A 180 8.50 0.05 -13.15
CA LYS A 180 9.30 -0.38 -12.00
C LYS A 180 9.19 0.65 -10.86
N GLU A 181 9.42 1.92 -11.16
CA GLU A 181 9.33 3.01 -10.17
C GLU A 181 7.91 3.12 -9.60
N PHE A 182 6.89 2.93 -10.43
CA PHE A 182 5.51 2.90 -9.97
C PHE A 182 5.23 1.72 -9.04
N ALA A 183 5.67 0.51 -9.38
CA ALA A 183 5.52 -0.68 -8.55
C ALA A 183 6.24 -0.52 -7.20
N GLN A 184 7.45 0.04 -7.20
CA GLN A 184 8.21 0.35 -5.99
C GLN A 184 7.49 1.40 -5.13
N CYS A 185 7.01 2.48 -5.74
CA CYS A 185 6.24 3.49 -5.02
C CYS A 185 4.94 2.92 -4.42
N TRP A 186 4.24 2.07 -5.17
CA TRP A 186 3.03 1.40 -4.69
C TRP A 186 3.34 0.56 -3.45
N ALA A 187 4.42 -0.22 -3.47
CA ALA A 187 4.87 -0.99 -2.31
C ALA A 187 5.22 -0.08 -1.12
N SER A 188 6.03 0.95 -1.35
CA SER A 188 6.44 1.92 -0.33
C SER A 188 5.24 2.59 0.34
N LYS A 189 4.25 3.05 -0.44
CA LYS A 189 3.09 3.78 0.07
C LYS A 189 1.95 2.88 0.54
N GLY A 190 1.84 1.64 0.07
CA GLY A 190 0.70 0.77 0.34
C GLY A 190 0.89 -0.21 1.50
N THR A 191 2.14 -0.46 1.91
CA THR A 191 2.50 -1.44 2.95
C THR A 191 1.75 -1.22 4.26
N PHE A 192 1.49 0.03 4.66
CA PHE A 192 0.74 0.32 5.89
C PHE A 192 -0.66 -0.32 5.90
N SER A 193 -1.27 -0.54 4.73
CA SER A 193 -2.60 -1.15 4.64
C SER A 193 -2.61 -2.60 5.14
N CYS A 194 -1.45 -3.25 5.27
CA CYS A 194 -1.34 -4.59 5.85
C CYS A 194 -1.55 -4.62 7.37
N ALA A 195 -1.67 -3.45 8.04
CA ALA A 195 -1.86 -3.33 9.48
C ALA A 195 -2.97 -4.22 10.06
N PHE A 196 -4.09 -4.38 9.34
CA PHE A 196 -5.20 -5.21 9.80
C PHE A 196 -4.82 -6.69 9.94
N GLN A 197 -3.86 -7.21 9.16
CA GLN A 197 -3.44 -8.60 9.27
C GLN A 197 -2.73 -8.85 10.60
N GLU A 198 -1.86 -7.92 11.01
CA GLU A 198 -1.22 -7.97 12.33
C GLU A 198 -2.24 -7.68 13.45
N ALA A 199 -3.11 -6.68 13.26
CA ALA A 199 -4.18 -6.38 14.21
C ALA A 199 -5.06 -7.60 14.46
N ASN A 200 -5.41 -8.37 13.41
CA ASN A 200 -6.15 -9.63 13.55
C ASN A 200 -5.36 -10.75 14.24
N LYS A 201 -4.04 -10.82 14.06
CA LYS A 201 -3.20 -11.77 14.82
C LYS A 201 -3.24 -11.45 16.31
N LEU A 202 -3.03 -10.18 16.66
CA LEU A 202 -3.11 -9.69 18.05
C LEU A 202 -4.51 -9.85 18.63
N ALA A 203 -5.54 -9.59 17.83
CA ALA A 203 -6.92 -9.67 18.27
C ALA A 203 -7.37 -11.09 18.64
N LYS A 204 -6.74 -12.13 18.06
CA LYS A 204 -6.94 -13.55 18.43
C LYS A 204 -6.42 -13.89 19.82
N GLU A 205 -5.59 -13.04 20.43
CA GLU A 205 -5.07 -13.23 21.79
C GLU A 205 -6.07 -12.73 22.86
N PHE A 206 -7.19 -12.12 22.46
CA PHE A 206 -8.26 -11.67 23.36
C PHE A 206 -9.48 -12.61 23.31
N PRO A 207 -10.17 -12.86 24.44
CA PRO A 207 -11.33 -13.75 24.48
C PRO A 207 -12.52 -13.16 23.69
N ASN A 208 -13.22 -14.04 22.95
CA ASN A 208 -14.24 -13.80 21.92
C ASN A 208 -13.67 -13.13 20.65
N ASP A 209 -13.58 -13.92 19.57
CA ASP A 209 -12.94 -13.62 18.28
C ASP A 209 -13.10 -12.18 17.80
N CYS A 210 -12.11 -11.34 18.10
CA CYS A 210 -12.07 -9.95 17.67
C CYS A 210 -11.60 -9.88 16.20
N VAL A 211 -12.51 -10.11 15.26
CA VAL A 211 -12.21 -9.95 13.83
C VAL A 211 -12.21 -8.46 13.46
N ILE A 212 -11.11 -7.99 12.88
CA ILE A 212 -10.90 -6.61 12.43
C ILE A 212 -10.83 -6.61 10.90
N SER A 213 -11.86 -6.09 10.24
CA SER A 213 -11.81 -5.81 8.81
C SER A 213 -11.19 -4.44 8.54
N ALA A 214 -10.52 -4.32 7.39
CA ALA A 214 -10.13 -3.03 6.84
C ALA A 214 -10.98 -2.76 5.60
N GLN A 215 -11.36 -1.49 5.38
CA GLN A 215 -12.01 -1.13 4.14
C GLN A 215 -11.01 -1.13 2.99
N ALA A 216 -11.36 -1.85 1.94
CA ALA A 216 -10.77 -1.70 0.62
C ALA A 216 -11.79 -0.96 -0.25
N GLU A 217 -12.04 0.32 0.05
CA GLU A 217 -12.88 1.21 -0.77
C GLU A 217 -12.00 2.22 -1.52
#